data_AF-A0A963RNB2-F1
#
_entry.id   AF-A0A963RNB2-F1
#
_cell.length_a   1.000
_cell.length_b   1.000
_cell.length_c   1.000
_cell.angle_alpha   90.00
_cell.angle_beta   90.00
_cell.angle_gamma   90.00
#
_symmetry.space_group_name_H-M   'P 1'
#
loop_
_entity.id
_entity.type
_entity.pdbx_description
1 polymer ?
#
loop_
_entity_poly.entity_id
_entity_poly.type
_entity_poly.pdbx_seq_one_letter_code
_entity_poly.pdbx_strand_id
1 'polypeptide(L)'
;MDSPSGEAEDVPHSPPAHLAEQLAARLARLLCRFNRHQPPGKRAEWNGEAYVSHCRHCGQPIVRLARGRWRLSDQRRGVNRM
;
A
#
# COMPACT_ATOMS: atom_id res chain seq x y z
N MET A 1 12.09 52.78 27.15
CA MET A 1 12.61 51.42 27.45
C MET A 1 11.62 50.47 26.84
N ASP A 2 11.87 50.14 25.59
CA ASP A 2 11.07 49.22 24.79
C ASP A 2 11.34 47.79 25.23
N SER A 3 10.31 47.14 25.75
CA SER A 3 10.31 45.69 25.93
C SER A 3 9.88 45.06 24.61
N PRO A 4 10.69 44.19 23.96
CA PRO A 4 10.23 43.47 22.79
C PRO A 4 9.22 42.40 23.21
N SER A 5 8.08 42.41 22.53
CA SER A 5 7.09 41.34 22.49
C SER A 5 7.74 40.03 22.09
N GLY A 6 7.82 39.08 23.02
CA GLY A 6 8.19 37.70 22.74
C GLY A 6 6.96 36.93 22.28
N GLU A 7 6.63 37.06 21.00
CA GLU A 7 5.85 36.07 20.27
C GLU A 7 6.69 34.78 20.22
N ALA A 8 6.23 33.72 20.87
CA ALA A 8 6.77 32.39 20.65
C ALA A 8 5.61 31.50 20.23
N GLU A 9 5.56 31.32 18.93
CA GLU A 9 4.53 30.63 18.18
C GLU A 9 4.41 29.15 18.56
N ASP A 10 3.20 28.66 18.32
CA ASP A 10 2.75 27.27 18.34
C ASP A 10 3.75 26.34 17.62
N VAL A 11 4.47 25.51 18.39
CA VAL A 11 5.28 24.41 17.83
C VAL A 11 4.52 23.11 18.07
N PRO A 12 3.87 22.51 17.04
CA PRO A 12 3.28 21.19 17.17
C PRO A 12 4.40 20.15 17.38
N HIS A 13 4.61 19.76 18.65
CA HIS A 13 5.48 18.66 19.02
C HIS A 13 4.82 17.33 18.65
N SER A 14 5.24 16.72 17.55
CA SER A 14 5.07 15.29 17.32
C SER A 14 6.18 14.68 16.43
N PRO A 15 7.29 14.21 17.04
CA PRO A 15 8.04 13.04 16.53
C PRO A 15 8.04 11.91 17.59
N PRO A 16 8.07 10.59 17.25
CA PRO A 16 8.80 9.94 16.15
C PRO A 16 8.02 8.87 15.35
N ALA A 17 6.69 8.75 15.49
CA ALA A 17 5.92 7.66 14.89
C ALA A 17 5.91 7.67 13.34
N HIS A 18 5.90 8.87 12.74
CA HIS A 18 5.78 9.02 11.30
C HIS A 18 6.99 8.52 10.50
N LEU A 19 8.22 8.52 11.03
CA LEU A 19 9.40 8.08 10.26
C LEU A 19 9.43 6.55 10.11
N ALA A 20 9.12 5.83 11.20
CA ALA A 20 9.02 4.38 11.19
C ALA A 20 7.88 3.91 10.27
N GLU A 21 6.71 4.56 10.34
CA GLU A 21 5.58 4.27 9.44
C GLU A 21 5.92 4.57 7.96
N GLN A 22 6.57 5.71 7.67
CA GLN A 22 6.99 6.06 6.32
C GLN A 22 7.98 5.06 5.72
N LEU A 23 8.97 4.61 6.51
CA LEU A 23 9.95 3.61 6.08
C LEU A 23 9.29 2.24 5.87
N ALA A 24 8.41 1.81 6.77
CA ALA A 24 7.66 0.56 6.64
C ALA A 24 6.77 0.55 5.38
N ALA A 25 6.07 1.65 5.09
CA ALA A 25 5.27 1.80 3.87
C ALA A 25 6.14 1.74 2.60
N ARG A 26 7.32 2.37 2.61
CA ARG A 26 8.29 2.30 1.51
C ARG A 26 8.81 0.87 1.28
N LEU A 27 9.21 0.17 2.34
CA LEU A 27 9.64 -1.23 2.26
C LEU A 27 8.51 -2.13 1.75
N ALA A 28 7.28 -1.94 2.22
CA ALA A 28 6.12 -2.68 1.74
C ALA A 28 5.84 -2.47 0.24
N ARG A 29 6.05 -1.26 -0.28
CA ARG A 29 6.01 -0.99 -1.73
C ARG A 29 7.14 -1.66 -2.49
N LEU A 30 8.34 -1.74 -1.93
CA LEU A 30 9.45 -2.49 -2.55
C LEU A 30 9.15 -3.99 -2.62
N LEU A 31 8.53 -4.57 -1.59
CA LEU A 31 8.09 -5.98 -1.61
C LEU A 31 7.10 -6.27 -2.75
N CYS A 32 6.26 -5.31 -3.14
CA CYS A 32 5.40 -5.45 -4.31
C CYS A 32 6.19 -5.64 -5.60
N ARG A 33 7.36 -5.00 -5.72
CA ARG A 33 8.26 -5.16 -6.88
C ARG A 33 8.90 -6.55 -6.94
N PHE A 34 8.98 -7.24 -5.79
CA PHE A 34 9.35 -8.65 -5.68
C PHE A 34 8.15 -9.61 -5.75
N ASN A 35 7.03 -9.15 -6.32
CA ASN A 35 5.80 -9.92 -6.50
C ASN A 35 5.22 -10.47 -5.16
N ARG A 36 5.52 -9.81 -4.03
CA ARG A 36 4.93 -10.12 -2.72
C ARG A 36 3.86 -9.09 -2.42
N HIS A 37 2.62 -9.45 -2.74
CA HIS A 37 1.49 -8.56 -2.54
C HIS A 37 0.62 -9.00 -1.36
N GLN A 38 -0.07 -8.04 -0.77
CA GLN A 38 -1.08 -8.27 0.26
C GLN A 38 -2.41 -7.64 -0.18
N PRO A 39 -3.52 -8.38 -0.09
CA PRO A 39 -4.85 -7.84 -0.35
C PRO A 39 -5.26 -6.87 0.77
N PRO A 40 -6.27 -6.01 0.54
CA PRO A 40 -6.75 -5.05 1.53
C PRO A 40 -7.64 -5.73 2.60
N GLY A 41 -7.87 -7.04 2.49
CA GLY A 41 -8.67 -7.81 3.45
C GLY A 41 -9.35 -9.01 2.79
N LYS A 42 -10.56 -9.35 3.27
CA LYS A 42 -11.38 -10.47 2.77
C LYS A 42 -12.12 -10.19 1.45
N ARG A 43 -12.03 -8.97 0.90
CA ARG A 43 -12.68 -8.58 -0.37
C ARG A 43 -11.88 -9.11 -1.57
N ALA A 44 -11.98 -10.41 -1.76
CA ALA A 44 -11.46 -11.08 -2.94
C ALA A 44 -12.65 -11.53 -3.78
N GLU A 45 -12.68 -11.09 -5.03
CA GLU A 45 -13.73 -11.42 -5.99
C GLU A 45 -13.32 -12.69 -6.74
N TRP A 46 -14.25 -13.59 -7.02
CA TRP A 46 -13.98 -14.76 -7.84
C TRP A 46 -14.26 -14.42 -9.31
N ASN A 47 -13.27 -14.56 -10.19
CA ASN A 47 -13.42 -14.23 -11.61
C ASN A 47 -13.74 -15.43 -12.51
N GLY A 48 -14.07 -16.60 -11.93
CA GLY A 48 -14.31 -17.85 -12.65
C GLY A 48 -13.12 -18.82 -12.62
N GLU A 49 -11.90 -18.35 -12.39
CA GLU A 49 -10.68 -19.18 -12.35
C GLU A 49 -9.89 -19.00 -11.04
N ALA A 50 -9.82 -17.77 -10.53
CA ALA A 50 -9.07 -17.41 -9.34
C ALA A 50 -9.75 -16.31 -8.54
N TYR A 51 -9.36 -16.18 -7.27
CA TYR A 51 -9.73 -15.02 -6.46
C TYR A 51 -8.85 -13.83 -6.85
N VAL A 52 -9.45 -12.76 -7.32
CA VAL A 52 -8.82 -11.50 -7.72
C VAL A 52 -9.05 -10.43 -6.65
N SER A 53 -8.07 -9.55 -6.45
CA SER A 53 -8.15 -8.40 -5.54
C SER A 53 -7.13 -7.33 -5.96
N HIS A 54 -7.04 -6.25 -5.21
CA HIS A 54 -6.04 -5.20 -5.43
C HIS A 54 -5.02 -5.17 -4.29
N CYS A 55 -3.76 -4.91 -4.59
CA CYS A 55 -2.76 -4.82 -3.54
C CYS A 55 -2.95 -3.55 -2.71
N ARG A 56 -2.97 -3.67 -1.37
CA ARG A 56 -3.12 -2.52 -0.46
C ARG A 56 -1.96 -1.52 -0.50
N HIS A 57 -0.78 -1.94 -0.98
CA HIS A 57 0.44 -1.13 -0.97
C HIS A 57 0.72 -0.44 -2.31
N CYS A 58 0.47 -1.12 -3.43
CA CYS A 58 0.74 -0.60 -4.78
C CYS A 58 -0.50 -0.47 -5.67
N GLY A 59 -1.67 -0.90 -5.23
CA GLY A 59 -2.92 -0.83 -5.99
C GLY A 59 -3.02 -1.80 -7.18
N GLN A 60 -1.97 -2.55 -7.50
CA GLN A 60 -1.97 -3.46 -8.66
C GLN A 60 -2.97 -4.62 -8.47
N PRO A 61 -3.60 -5.10 -9.55
CA PRO A 61 -4.44 -6.28 -9.51
C PRO A 61 -3.60 -7.52 -9.16
N ILE A 62 -4.11 -8.33 -8.25
CA ILE A 62 -3.46 -9.52 -7.71
C ILE A 62 -4.41 -10.70 -7.71
N VAL A 63 -3.87 -11.89 -7.91
CA VAL A 63 -4.60 -13.16 -7.86
C VAL A 63 -4.11 -14.02 -6.71
N ARG A 64 -5.02 -14.77 -6.10
CA ARG A 64 -4.71 -15.75 -5.07
C ARG A 64 -4.31 -17.08 -5.69
N LEU A 65 -3.04 -17.44 -5.57
CA LEU A 65 -2.54 -18.75 -6.03
C LEU A 65 -2.79 -19.85 -4.99
N ALA A 66 -2.69 -19.51 -3.71
CA ALA A 66 -2.90 -20.45 -2.61
C ALA A 66 -3.33 -19.70 -1.34
N ARG A 67 -3.64 -20.42 -0.25
CA ARG A 67 -3.94 -19.80 1.05
C ARG A 67 -2.77 -18.90 1.48
N GLY A 68 -3.03 -17.59 1.58
CA GLY A 68 -2.05 -16.57 1.96
C GLY A 68 -1.05 -16.17 0.87
N ARG A 69 -1.05 -16.80 -0.31
CA ARG A 69 -0.13 -16.47 -1.41
C ARG A 69 -0.85 -15.70 -2.51
N TRP A 70 -0.49 -14.42 -2.62
CA TRP A 70 -0.99 -13.50 -3.64
C TRP A 70 0.14 -13.08 -4.57
N ARG A 71 -0.15 -13.05 -5.87
CA ARG A 71 0.79 -12.62 -6.92
C ARG A 71 0.12 -11.60 -7.81
N LEU A 72 0.92 -10.84 -8.54
CA LEU A 72 0.46 -9.95 -9.60
C LEU A 72 -0.44 -10.75 -10.56
N SER A 73 -1.62 -10.21 -10.83
CA SER A 73 -2.52 -10.78 -11.80
C SER A 73 -1.99 -10.49 -13.20
N ASP A 74 -1.73 -11.51 -14.00
CA ASP A 74 -1.47 -11.37 -15.45
C ASP A 74 -2.78 -11.14 -16.22
N GLN A 75 -3.69 -10.33 -15.67
CA GLN A 75 -4.96 -9.99 -16.33
C GLN A 75 -4.75 -9.23 -17.66
N ARG A 76 -3.50 -8.96 -18.07
CA ARG A 76 -3.17 -8.59 -19.45
C ARG A 76 -3.52 -9.67 -20.48
N ARG A 77 -3.79 -10.92 -20.09
CA ARG A 77 -4.38 -11.96 -20.96
C ARG A 77 -5.90 -11.86 -21.14
N GLY A 78 -6.52 -10.75 -20.75
CA GLY A 78 -7.95 -10.52 -20.85
C GLY A 78 -8.40 -9.55 -21.96
N VAL A 79 -7.50 -9.03 -22.80
CA VAL A 79 -7.88 -8.04 -23.84
C VAL A 79 -7.20 -8.33 -25.18
N ASN A 80 -7.49 -9.51 -25.75
CA ASN A 80 -7.68 -9.67 -27.21
C ASN A 80 -8.22 -11.08 -27.51
N ARG A 81 -9.55 -11.20 -27.51
CA ARG A 81 -10.23 -12.15 -28.40
C ARG A 81 -10.83 -11.31 -29.51
N MET A 82 -10.11 -11.18 -30.60
CA MET A 82 -10.57 -10.92 -31.97
C MET A 82 -9.37 -10.97 -32.90
#